data_AF-A0A7Y3JXJ1-F1
#
_entry.id   AF-A0A7Y3JXJ1-F1
#
_cell.length_a   1.000
_cell.length_b   1.000
_cell.length_c   1.000
_cell.angle_alpha   90.00
_cell.angle_beta   90.00
_cell.angle_gamma   90.00
#
_symmetry.space_group_name_H-M   'P 1'
#
loop_
_entity.id
_entity.type
_entity.pdbx_description
1 polymer ?
#
loop_
_entity_poly.entity_id
_entity_poly.type
_entity_poly.pdbx_seq_one_letter_code
_entity_poly.pdbx_strand_id
1 'polypeptide(L)' 'MKLRKSREYKRGRIEIIPMIDVMFFLLATFMLASLSMQNLHSLPVDLPQGHASPIQAKTPVTLTITRDSRIFLD' A
#
# COMPACT_ATOMS: atom_id res chain seq x y z
N MET A 1 -68.20 -26.04 -13.14
CA MET A 1 -67.00 -25.36 -12.59
C MET A 1 -65.90 -25.34 -13.65
N LYS A 2 -65.47 -24.16 -14.12
CA LYS A 2 -64.32 -24.05 -15.04
C LYS A 2 -63.04 -24.03 -14.21
N LEU A 3 -62.21 -25.08 -14.37
CA LEU A 3 -60.90 -25.18 -13.73
C LEU A 3 -59.96 -24.11 -14.31
N ARG A 4 -59.43 -23.24 -13.45
CA ARG A 4 -58.47 -22.20 -13.83
C ARG A 4 -57.16 -22.86 -14.26
N LYS A 5 -56.70 -22.54 -15.47
CA LYS A 5 -55.41 -23.00 -16.01
C LYS A 5 -54.27 -22.54 -15.10
N SER A 6 -53.42 -23.48 -14.67
CA SER A 6 -52.20 -23.18 -13.93
C SER A 6 -51.30 -22.27 -14.78
N ARG A 7 -50.83 -21.17 -14.21
CA ARG A 7 -49.97 -20.20 -14.88
C ARG A 7 -48.58 -20.81 -14.96
N GLU A 8 -48.14 -21.22 -16.15
CA GLU A 8 -46.77 -21.72 -16.34
C GLU A 8 -45.76 -20.64 -15.97
N TYR A 9 -44.87 -20.97 -15.05
CA TYR A 9 -43.79 -20.09 -14.62
C TYR A 9 -42.76 -20.00 -15.75
N LYS A 10 -42.72 -18.87 -16.47
CA LYS A 10 -41.70 -18.64 -17.48
C LYS A 10 -40.34 -18.56 -16.79
N ARG A 11 -39.43 -19.47 -17.14
CA ARG A 11 -38.03 -19.40 -16.70
C ARG A 11 -37.42 -18.11 -17.24
N GLY A 12 -36.83 -17.30 -16.36
CA GLY A 12 -36.07 -16.11 -16.74
C GLY A 12 -34.87 -16.53 -17.60
N ARG A 13 -34.57 -15.76 -18.65
CA ARG A 13 -33.36 -15.94 -19.45
C ARG A 13 -32.29 -14.98 -18.96
N ILE A 14 -31.06 -15.46 -18.86
CA ILE A 14 -29.90 -14.62 -18.58
C ILE A 14 -29.41 -14.07 -19.92
N GLU A 15 -29.47 -12.75 -20.11
CA GLU A 15 -29.01 -12.09 -21.32
C GLU A 15 -27.53 -11.69 -21.16
N ILE A 16 -26.63 -12.45 -21.78
CA ILE A 16 -25.18 -12.23 -21.64
C ILE A 16 -24.72 -10.95 -22.35
N ILE A 17 -25.27 -10.65 -23.53
CA ILE A 17 -24.84 -9.52 -24.37
C ILE A 17 -25.00 -8.16 -23.63
N PRO A 18 -26.16 -7.83 -23.02
CA PRO A 18 -26.30 -6.61 -22.22
C PRO A 18 -25.40 -6.58 -20.97
N MET A 19 -25.13 -7.74 -20.35
CA MET A 19 -24.24 -7.79 -19.19
C MET A 19 -22.78 -7.53 -19.54
N ILE A 20 -22.33 -7.98 -20.73
CA ILE A 20 -20.99 -7.68 -21.24
C ILE A 20 -20.81 -6.17 -21.42
N ASP A 21 -21.83 -5.48 -21.93
CA ASP A 21 -21.78 -4.02 -22.13
C ASP A 21 -21.55 -3.28 -20.81
N VAL A 22 -22.31 -3.63 -19.76
CA VAL A 22 -22.13 -3.06 -18.41
C VAL A 22 -20.74 -3.36 -17.84
N MET A 23 -20.26 -4.61 -17.98
CA MET A 23 -18.93 -4.99 -17.50
C MET A 23 -17.82 -4.24 -18.25
N PHE A 24 -17.96 -4.06 -19.56
CA PHE A 24 -17.00 -3.34 -20.39
C PHE A 24 -16.97 -1.84 -20.05
N PHE A 25 -18.13 -1.24 -19.84
CA PHE A 25 -18.24 0.14 -19.37
C PHE A 25 -17.54 0.35 -18.01
N LEU A 26 -17.77 -0.58 -17.07
CA LEU A 26 -17.10 -0.57 -15.77
C LEU A 26 -15.59 -0.69 -15.91
N LEU A 27 -15.11 -1.61 -16.77
CA LEU A 27 -13.69 -1.81 -17.01
C LEU A 27 -13.02 -0.56 -17.60
N ALA A 28 -13.62 0.06 -18.62
CA ALA A 28 -13.07 1.28 -19.24
C ALA A 28 -13.04 2.46 -18.26
N THR A 29 -14.12 2.65 -17.50
CA THR A 29 -14.22 3.71 -16.48
C THR A 29 -13.20 3.49 -15.37
N PHE A 30 -13.02 2.24 -14.93
CA PHE A 30 -12.04 1.87 -13.92
C PHE A 30 -10.60 2.09 -14.38
N MET A 31 -10.27 1.73 -15.62
CA MET A 31 -8.96 2.02 -16.20
C MET A 31 -8.65 3.52 -16.20
N LEU A 32 -9.60 4.36 -16.62
CA LEU A 32 -9.43 5.82 -16.61
C LEU A 32 -9.27 6.37 -15.18
N ALA A 33 -10.09 5.89 -14.23
CA ALA A 33 -10.04 6.33 -12.84
C ALA A 33 -8.73 5.90 -12.15
N SER A 34 -8.23 4.69 -12.42
CA SER A 34 -6.96 4.20 -11.87
C SER A 34 -5.77 5.05 -12.31
N LEU A 35 -5.75 5.53 -13.57
CA LEU A 35 -4.71 6.42 -14.05
C LEU A 35 -4.75 7.79 -13.34
N SER A 36 -5.92 8.26 -12.95
CA SER A 36 -6.09 9.52 -12.20
C SER A 36 -5.53 9.42 -10.77
N MET A 37 -5.68 8.27 -10.11
CA MET A 37 -5.17 8.02 -8.75
C MET A 37 -3.64 7.93 -8.65
N GLN A 38 -2.91 7.88 -9.77
CA GLN A 38 -1.44 7.90 -9.80
C GLN A 38 -0.86 9.24 -9.33
N ASN A 39 -1.64 10.33 -9.34
CA ASN A 39 -1.24 11.60 -8.75
C ASN A 39 -1.43 11.54 -7.21
N LEU A 40 -0.64 10.66 -6.58
CA LEU A 40 -0.36 10.79 -5.16
C LEU A 40 0.15 12.21 -4.96
N HIS A 41 -0.66 13.05 -4.32
CA HIS A 41 -0.23 14.34 -3.82
C HIS A 41 0.76 14.04 -2.70
N SER A 42 1.99 13.68 -3.08
CA SER A 42 3.11 13.66 -2.17
C SER A 42 3.23 15.09 -1.68
N LEU A 43 2.72 15.33 -0.48
CA LEU A 43 3.02 16.54 0.25
C LEU A 43 4.56 16.59 0.33
N PRO A 44 5.22 17.59 -0.29
CA PRO A 44 6.65 17.76 -0.09
C PRO A 44 6.82 18.14 1.38
N VAL A 45 7.13 17.15 2.21
CA VAL A 45 7.44 17.38 3.62
C VAL A 45 8.91 17.73 3.68
N ASP A 46 9.19 18.99 4.02
CA ASP A 46 10.53 19.43 4.33
C ASP A 46 10.89 18.89 5.73
N LEU A 47 11.59 17.75 5.75
CA LEU A 47 12.04 17.14 7.00
C LEU A 47 13.23 17.96 7.51
N PRO A 48 13.18 18.48 8.75
CA PRO A 48 14.32 19.17 9.32
C PRO A 48 15.51 18.21 9.36
N GLN A 49 16.65 18.67 8.87
CA GLN A 49 17.90 17.95 9.01
C GLN A 49 18.14 17.75 10.51
N GLY A 50 18.14 16.50 10.96
CA GLY A 50 18.32 16.19 12.38
C GLY A 50 19.64 16.78 12.86
N HIS A 51 19.60 17.59 13.93
CA HIS A 51 20.78 18.05 14.66
C HIS A 51 21.40 16.89 15.47
N ALA A 52 21.55 15.73 14.85
CA ALA A 52 22.39 14.69 15.41
C ALA A 52 23.82 15.25 15.35
N SER A 53 24.41 15.49 16.52
CA SER A 53 25.85 15.75 16.58
C SER A 53 26.52 14.63 15.78
N PRO A 54 27.40 14.94 14.80
CA PRO A 54 28.13 13.90 14.10
C PRO A 54 28.71 13.01 15.17
N ILE A 55 28.47 11.69 15.05
CA ILE A 55 29.16 10.72 15.89
C ILE A 55 30.62 10.99 15.59
N GLN A 56 31.27 11.72 16.50
CA GLN A 56 32.71 11.79 16.53
C GLN A 56 33.09 10.34 16.69
N ALA A 57 33.65 9.78 15.63
CA ALA A 57 34.43 8.58 15.72
C ALA A 57 35.57 8.93 16.68
N LYS A 58 35.29 8.86 17.99
CA LYS A 58 36.30 8.91 19.01
C LYS A 58 37.21 7.76 18.65
N THR A 59 38.45 8.10 18.30
CA THR A 59 39.51 7.12 18.11
C THR A 59 39.39 6.12 19.26
N PRO A 60 39.20 4.82 18.99
CA PRO A 60 39.09 3.86 20.05
C PRO A 60 40.42 3.87 20.81
N VAL A 61 40.39 4.34 22.06
CA VAL A 61 41.55 4.35 22.94
C VAL A 61 41.54 3.05 23.73
N THR A 62 42.65 2.31 23.68
CA THR A 62 42.80 1.06 24.40
C THR A 62 43.37 1.35 25.79
N LEU A 63 42.55 1.20 26.83
CA LEU A 63 42.97 1.32 28.22
C LEU A 63 43.33 -0.06 28.78
N THR A 64 44.61 -0.29 29.08
CA THR A 64 45.06 -1.52 29.73
C THR A 64 45.38 -1.25 31.20
N ILE A 65 44.75 -1.99 32.11
CA ILE A 65 45.01 -1.94 33.55
C ILE A 65 45.70 -3.22 33.96
N THR A 66 46.94 -3.11 34.45
CA THR A 66 47.71 -4.25 34.95
C THR A 66 47.45 -4.48 36.45
N ARG A 67 47.75 -5.70 36.93
CA ARG A 67 47.46 -6.13 38.31
C ARG A 67 48.20 -5.32 39.38
N ASP A 68 49.28 -4.66 39.01
CA ASP A 68 50.05 -3.69 39.80
C ASP A 68 49.49 -2.26 39.71
N SER A 69 48.24 -2.10 39.24
CA SER A 69 47.51 -0.84 39.12
C SER A 69 48.17 0.18 38.18
N ARG A 70 49.00 -0.28 37.22
CA ARG A 70 49.50 0.60 36.16
C ARG A 70 48.49 0.69 35.03
N ILE A 71 48.43 1.87 34.44
CA ILE A 71 47.48 2.23 33.39
C ILE A 71 48.28 2.54 32.13
N PHE A 72 47.96 1.86 31.03
CA PHE A 72 48.50 2.14 29.71
C PHE A 72 47.35 2.63 28.81
N LEU A 73 47.63 3.68 28.04
CA LEU A 73 46.77 4.17 26.96
C LEU A 73 47.50 4.00 25.64
N ASP A 74 46.82 3.43 24.64
CA ASP A 74 47.21 3.37 23.23
C ASP A 74 46.07 3.92 22.37
#